data_AF-A0A7C5NM60-F1
#
_entry.id   AF-A0A7C5NM60-F1
#
_cell.length_a   1.000
_cell.length_b   1.000
_cell.length_c   1.000
_cell.angle_alpha   90.00
_cell.angle_beta   90.00
_cell.angle_gamma   90.00
#
_symmetry.space_group_name_H-M   'P 1'
#
loop_
_entity.id
_entity.type
_entity.pdbx_description
1 polymer ?
#
loop_
_entity_poly.entity_id
_entity_poly.type
_entity_poly.pdbx_seq_one_letter_code
_entity_poly.pdbx_strand_id
1 'polypeptide(L)'
;IGFEHPDVMRDLGAKDALTKITDTGLVPEDTYAYYTVENFKEIFPKSISYGERVLKQNRGSTGEGIWRVQIEDERPYKAGDFLPLDTKLKLTEAVDNHVEHRTLGDFMDFAEQYIVGENGMLVDMRFMPRIKEGEIRILMVGDTPIFVVHKKPAEGADAFSATLFSGAKYTYDKPEQWSELVDMFLGKLPEVLGKLGGHAAPLIWTADFMLDWDENGNDTYVLGEINNSCVGFTSHLDQGIQDKVAERIIEVVKMKTGN
;
A
#
# COMPACT_ATOMS: atom_id res chain seq x y z
N ILE A 1 16.66 19.23 -3.30
CA ILE A 1 16.02 18.76 -4.56
C ILE A 1 16.00 17.24 -4.49
N GLY A 2 14.84 16.63 -4.69
CA GLY A 2 14.49 15.28 -4.22
C GLY A 2 13.31 15.38 -3.27
N PHE A 3 13.60 15.44 -1.97
CA PHE A 3 12.63 15.83 -0.95
C PHE A 3 12.83 17.29 -0.54
N GLU A 4 11.76 17.95 -0.08
CA GLU A 4 11.85 19.27 0.56
C GLU A 4 12.46 19.18 1.96
N HIS A 5 12.16 18.11 2.69
CA HIS A 5 12.64 17.79 4.03
C HIS A 5 12.76 16.27 4.22
N PRO A 6 13.69 15.73 5.03
CA PRO A 6 13.75 14.29 5.33
C PRO A 6 12.43 13.72 5.88
N ASP A 7 11.62 14.55 6.54
CA ASP A 7 10.30 14.14 7.03
C ASP A 7 9.36 13.74 5.90
N VAL A 8 9.49 14.28 4.69
CA VAL A 8 8.65 13.87 3.54
C VAL A 8 8.82 12.38 3.23
N MET A 9 10.06 11.90 3.29
CA MET A 9 10.35 10.47 3.08
C MET A 9 9.68 9.62 4.15
N ARG A 10 9.70 10.06 5.41
CA ARG A 10 9.07 9.35 6.52
C ARG A 10 7.54 9.42 6.46
N ASP A 11 6.98 10.60 6.26
CA ASP A 11 5.55 10.86 6.44
C ASP A 11 4.71 10.31 5.27
N LEU A 12 5.22 10.36 4.04
CA LEU A 12 4.56 9.79 2.87
C LEU A 12 4.97 8.34 2.58
N GLY A 13 6.21 7.96 2.91
CA GLY A 13 6.77 6.66 2.54
C GLY A 13 6.59 5.55 3.59
N ALA A 14 6.22 5.91 4.83
CA ALA A 14 5.92 4.91 5.84
C ALA A 14 4.54 4.27 5.58
N LYS A 15 4.41 2.97 5.87
CA LYS A 15 3.17 2.25 5.55
C LYS A 15 1.97 2.73 6.37
N ASP A 16 2.20 3.30 7.56
CA ASP A 16 1.15 3.92 8.37
C ASP A 16 0.51 5.16 7.72
N ALA A 17 1.09 5.71 6.65
CA ALA A 17 0.47 6.77 5.86
C ALA A 17 -0.97 6.43 5.46
N LEU A 18 -1.24 5.15 5.14
CA LEU A 18 -2.58 4.66 4.80
C LEU A 18 -3.59 4.87 5.94
N THR A 19 -3.16 4.67 7.18
CA THR A 19 -4.03 4.81 8.37
C THR A 19 -4.38 6.26 8.68
N LYS A 20 -3.56 7.21 8.22
CA LYS A 20 -3.76 8.65 8.44
C LYS A 20 -4.75 9.27 7.45
N ILE A 21 -5.15 8.52 6.42
CA ILE A 21 -5.99 8.98 5.31
C ILE A 21 -7.23 8.09 5.10
N THR A 22 -7.61 7.29 6.10
CA THR A 22 -8.79 6.41 6.01
C THR A 22 -10.10 7.17 5.81
N ASP A 23 -10.20 8.39 6.33
CA ASP A 23 -11.35 9.28 6.19
C ASP A 23 -11.44 9.98 4.82
N THR A 24 -10.43 9.82 3.96
CA THR A 24 -10.46 10.35 2.57
C THR A 24 -11.29 9.47 1.62
N GLY A 25 -11.68 8.27 2.06
CA GLY A 25 -12.30 7.25 1.21
C GLY A 25 -11.35 6.68 0.13
N LEU A 26 -10.03 6.86 0.26
CA LEU A 26 -9.02 6.16 -0.55
C LEU A 26 -8.61 4.82 0.06
N VAL A 27 -8.71 4.70 1.38
CA VAL A 27 -8.26 3.56 2.17
C VAL A 27 -9.44 3.09 3.03
N PRO A 28 -9.66 1.79 3.21
CA PRO A 28 -10.75 1.30 4.07
C PRO A 28 -10.62 1.82 5.50
N GLU A 29 -11.74 2.22 6.11
CA GLU A 29 -11.79 2.79 7.45
C GLU A 29 -11.28 1.86 8.55
N ASP A 30 -11.33 0.55 8.31
CA ASP A 30 -10.82 -0.49 9.20
C ASP A 30 -9.35 -0.83 8.94
N THR A 31 -8.54 0.16 8.54
CA THR A 31 -7.09 0.01 8.39
C THR A 31 -6.38 0.54 9.64
N TYR A 32 -5.57 -0.30 10.28
CA TYR A 32 -4.91 -0.01 11.55
C TYR A 32 -3.39 0.01 11.42
N ALA A 33 -2.71 0.73 12.31
CA ALA A 33 -1.26 0.68 12.49
C ALA A 33 -0.96 0.35 13.95
N TYR A 34 -0.20 -0.73 14.16
CA TYR A 34 0.24 -1.17 15.48
C TYR A 34 1.68 -0.72 15.71
N TYR A 35 1.86 0.17 16.68
CA TYR A 35 3.18 0.67 17.11
C TYR A 35 3.70 -0.06 18.36
N THR A 36 2.85 -0.83 19.03
CA THR A 36 3.21 -1.62 20.21
C THR A 36 2.63 -3.02 20.07
N VAL A 37 3.34 -4.00 20.64
CA VAL A 37 2.90 -5.39 20.65
C VAL A 37 1.59 -5.51 21.41
N GLU A 38 1.43 -4.76 22.51
CA GLU A 38 0.22 -4.76 23.33
C GLU A 38 -1.02 -4.37 22.50
N ASN A 39 -0.95 -3.28 21.73
CA ASN A 39 -2.06 -2.84 20.89
C ASN A 39 -2.38 -3.87 19.79
N PHE A 40 -1.34 -4.47 19.20
CA PHE A 40 -1.52 -5.53 18.22
C PHE A 40 -2.25 -6.73 18.83
N LYS A 41 -1.83 -7.20 20.02
CA LYS A 41 -2.45 -8.34 20.69
C LYS A 41 -3.86 -8.06 21.20
N GLU A 42 -4.18 -6.80 21.49
CA GLU A 42 -5.52 -6.41 21.89
C GLU A 42 -6.49 -6.32 20.70
N ILE A 43 -6.05 -5.77 19.57
CA ILE A 43 -6.96 -5.37 18.48
C ILE A 43 -7.05 -6.46 17.40
N PHE A 44 -5.93 -7.07 17.01
CA PHE A 44 -5.89 -7.97 15.86
C PHE A 44 -6.81 -9.20 15.97
N PRO A 45 -6.94 -9.87 17.14
CA PRO A 45 -7.88 -10.99 17.30
C PRO A 45 -9.33 -10.63 16.98
N LYS A 46 -9.71 -9.36 17.15
CA LYS A 46 -11.03 -8.85 16.74
C LYS A 46 -11.05 -8.42 15.28
N SER A 47 -10.01 -7.73 14.81
CA SER A 47 -9.89 -7.26 13.42
C SER A 47 -10.06 -8.39 12.39
N ILE A 48 -9.34 -9.51 12.58
CA ILE A 48 -9.38 -10.69 11.70
C ILE A 48 -10.75 -11.37 11.64
N SER A 49 -11.62 -11.16 12.65
CA SER A 49 -12.98 -11.73 12.66
C SER A 49 -13.91 -11.09 11.60
N TYR A 50 -13.56 -9.92 11.05
CA TYR A 50 -14.36 -9.27 10.01
C TYR A 50 -14.07 -9.82 8.59
N GLY A 51 -13.03 -10.63 8.44
CA GLY A 51 -12.62 -11.20 7.16
C GLY A 51 -11.10 -11.27 7.02
N GLU A 52 -10.65 -11.72 5.86
CA GLU A 52 -9.22 -11.84 5.56
C GLU A 52 -8.50 -10.49 5.69
N ARG A 53 -7.28 -10.53 6.23
CA ARG A 53 -6.45 -9.33 6.46
C ARG A 53 -5.14 -9.44 5.70
N VAL A 54 -4.53 -8.31 5.44
CA VAL A 54 -3.16 -8.17 4.93
C VAL A 54 -2.38 -7.38 5.97
N LEU A 55 -1.41 -8.06 6.61
CA LEU A 55 -0.48 -7.41 7.52
C LEU A 55 0.79 -7.00 6.77
N LYS A 56 1.26 -5.77 6.95
CA LYS A 56 2.42 -5.22 6.24
C LYS A 56 3.41 -4.60 7.23
N GLN A 57 4.63 -5.11 7.27
CA GLN A 57 5.71 -4.47 8.03
C GLN A 57 6.06 -3.10 7.43
N ASN A 58 6.50 -2.15 8.26
CA ASN A 58 6.84 -0.79 7.79
C ASN A 58 7.96 -0.77 6.74
N ARG A 59 9.02 -1.57 6.93
CA ARG A 59 10.18 -1.62 6.04
C ARG A 59 10.30 -3.00 5.42
N GLY A 60 10.05 -3.08 4.13
CA GLY A 60 10.19 -4.29 3.34
C GLY A 60 10.14 -3.94 1.87
N SER A 61 10.85 -4.69 1.05
CA SER A 61 10.79 -4.55 -0.41
C SER A 61 10.19 -5.80 -1.00
N THR A 62 9.60 -5.68 -2.18
CA THR A 62 9.23 -6.83 -3.02
C THR A 62 8.34 -7.88 -2.32
N GLY A 63 7.47 -7.45 -1.40
CA GLY A 63 6.52 -8.35 -0.72
C GLY A 63 6.99 -8.96 0.60
N GLU A 64 8.23 -8.69 1.03
CA GLU A 64 8.75 -9.18 2.31
C GLU A 64 7.97 -8.57 3.50
N GLY A 65 7.53 -9.42 4.43
CA GLY A 65 6.71 -9.06 5.58
C GLY A 65 5.33 -8.51 5.21
N ILE A 66 4.82 -8.90 4.04
CA ILE A 66 3.43 -8.69 3.63
C ILE A 66 2.71 -10.03 3.66
N TRP A 67 1.83 -10.21 4.63
CA TRP A 67 1.15 -11.47 4.91
C TRP A 67 -0.34 -11.35 4.64
N ARG A 68 -0.88 -12.18 3.75
CA ARG A 68 -2.32 -12.46 3.69
C ARG A 68 -2.63 -13.43 4.83
N VAL A 69 -3.56 -13.04 5.69
CA VAL A 69 -4.00 -13.80 6.86
C VAL A 69 -5.43 -14.23 6.65
N GLN A 70 -5.65 -15.54 6.62
CA GLN A 70 -6.96 -16.15 6.43
C GLN A 70 -7.27 -17.06 7.62
N ILE A 71 -8.52 -17.01 8.11
CA ILE A 71 -8.99 -17.96 9.12
C ILE A 71 -9.28 -19.28 8.41
N GLU A 72 -8.62 -20.37 8.84
CA GLU A 72 -8.89 -21.73 8.37
C GLU A 72 -9.52 -22.63 9.44
N ASP A 73 -9.82 -22.05 10.60
CA ASP A 73 -10.49 -22.73 11.70
C ASP A 73 -11.97 -23.01 11.37
N GLU A 74 -12.44 -24.21 11.69
CA GLU A 74 -13.82 -24.62 11.47
C GLU A 74 -14.77 -24.11 12.58
N ARG A 75 -14.22 -23.64 13.71
CA ARG A 75 -15.03 -23.12 14.81
C ARG A 75 -15.84 -21.90 14.35
N PRO A 76 -17.16 -21.88 14.62
CA PRO A 76 -17.98 -20.75 14.23
C PRO A 76 -17.60 -19.50 15.04
N TYR A 77 -17.55 -18.37 14.37
CA TYR A 77 -17.39 -17.04 14.95
C TYR A 77 -18.29 -16.04 14.21
N LYS A 78 -18.45 -14.84 14.77
CA LYS A 78 -19.14 -13.72 14.15
C LYS A 78 -18.17 -12.56 13.98
N ALA A 79 -18.44 -11.73 12.98
CA ALA A 79 -17.72 -10.48 12.81
C ALA A 79 -17.83 -9.62 14.07
N GLY A 80 -16.69 -9.21 14.62
CA GLY A 80 -16.55 -8.48 15.88
C GLY A 80 -16.25 -9.34 17.11
N ASP A 81 -16.20 -10.66 16.99
CA ASP A 81 -15.75 -11.55 18.06
C ASP A 81 -14.24 -11.42 18.30
N PHE A 82 -13.82 -11.58 19.56
CA PHE A 82 -12.40 -11.79 19.87
C PHE A 82 -12.06 -13.26 19.69
N LEU A 83 -11.27 -13.57 18.67
CA LEU A 83 -10.93 -14.95 18.36
C LEU A 83 -9.93 -15.54 19.39
N PRO A 84 -10.10 -16.81 19.79
CA PRO A 84 -9.12 -17.50 20.63
C PRO A 84 -7.72 -17.55 20.01
N LEU A 85 -6.67 -17.50 20.84
CA LEU A 85 -5.29 -17.55 20.36
C LEU A 85 -4.93 -18.89 19.68
N ASP A 86 -5.69 -19.95 19.93
CA ASP A 86 -5.53 -21.24 19.24
C ASP A 86 -6.29 -21.31 17.90
N THR A 87 -6.91 -20.21 17.43
CA THR A 87 -7.56 -20.12 16.11
C THR A 87 -6.57 -20.44 15.01
N LYS A 88 -6.89 -21.41 14.16
CA LYS A 88 -6.05 -21.81 13.02
C LYS A 88 -6.11 -20.78 11.90
N LEU A 89 -4.92 -20.41 11.39
CA LEU A 89 -4.73 -19.45 10.32
C LEU A 89 -3.94 -20.07 9.16
N LYS A 90 -4.36 -19.77 7.93
CA LYS A 90 -3.56 -19.90 6.72
C LYS A 90 -2.90 -18.54 6.44
N LEU A 91 -1.59 -18.55 6.28
CA LEU A 91 -0.75 -17.36 6.08
C LEU A 91 -0.05 -17.49 4.73
N THR A 92 -0.15 -16.47 3.88
CA THR A 92 0.59 -16.45 2.61
C THR A 92 1.46 -15.20 2.56
N GLU A 93 2.77 -15.33 2.42
CA GLU A 93 3.68 -14.19 2.28
C GLU A 93 3.80 -13.74 0.82
N ALA A 94 3.75 -12.43 0.57
CA ALA A 94 3.78 -11.89 -0.79
C ALA A 94 5.17 -11.99 -1.46
N VAL A 95 6.25 -12.26 -0.72
CA VAL A 95 7.61 -12.29 -1.28
C VAL A 95 7.78 -13.41 -2.31
N ASP A 96 7.23 -14.59 -2.04
CA ASP A 96 7.35 -15.78 -2.89
C ASP A 96 6.04 -16.62 -2.94
N ASN A 97 4.97 -16.16 -2.28
CA ASN A 97 3.68 -16.86 -2.15
C ASN A 97 3.78 -18.20 -1.41
N HIS A 98 4.79 -18.42 -0.57
CA HIS A 98 4.78 -19.58 0.31
C HIS A 98 3.63 -19.49 1.32
N VAL A 99 3.16 -20.66 1.76
CA VAL A 99 2.04 -20.78 2.69
C VAL A 99 2.54 -21.38 4.00
N GLU A 100 2.13 -20.79 5.11
CA GLU A 100 2.32 -21.30 6.45
C GLU A 100 0.98 -21.50 7.16
N HIS A 101 0.94 -22.47 8.07
CA HIS A 101 -0.22 -22.75 8.91
C HIS A 101 0.18 -22.57 10.37
N ARG A 102 -0.48 -21.65 11.07
CA ARG A 102 -0.16 -21.28 12.46
C ARG A 102 -1.42 -21.06 13.26
N THR A 103 -1.30 -21.07 14.59
CA THR A 103 -2.34 -20.50 15.43
C THR A 103 -2.26 -18.97 15.44
N LEU A 104 -3.35 -18.29 15.79
CA LEU A 104 -3.41 -16.84 15.93
C LEU A 104 -2.34 -16.32 16.90
N GLY A 105 -2.17 -16.97 18.05
CA GLY A 105 -1.15 -16.65 19.03
C GLY A 105 0.27 -16.79 18.46
N ASP A 106 0.58 -17.93 17.83
CA ASP A 106 1.91 -18.18 17.26
C ASP A 106 2.25 -17.17 16.14
N PHE A 107 1.26 -16.80 15.32
CA PHE A 107 1.46 -15.78 14.29
C PHE A 107 1.67 -14.40 14.90
N MET A 108 0.92 -14.05 15.94
CA MET A 108 1.07 -12.76 16.61
C MET A 108 2.44 -12.63 17.29
N ASP A 109 2.91 -13.69 17.97
CA ASP A 109 4.25 -13.74 18.57
C ASP A 109 5.34 -13.62 17.49
N PHE A 110 5.16 -14.27 16.34
CA PHE A 110 6.06 -14.10 15.19
C PHE A 110 6.07 -12.67 14.65
N ALA A 111 4.91 -12.03 14.51
CA ALA A 111 4.79 -10.68 13.95
C ALA A 111 5.32 -9.57 14.88
N GLU A 112 5.62 -9.88 16.15
CA GLU A 112 6.28 -8.93 17.07
C GLU A 112 7.59 -8.37 16.49
N GLN A 113 8.31 -9.17 15.70
CA GLN A 113 9.56 -8.75 15.07
C GLN A 113 9.40 -7.53 14.14
N TYR A 114 8.19 -7.30 13.60
CA TYR A 114 7.90 -6.15 12.73
C TYR A 114 7.58 -4.88 13.52
N ILE A 115 7.24 -5.03 14.80
CA ILE A 115 6.84 -3.93 15.70
C ILE A 115 8.01 -3.54 16.62
N VAL A 116 8.79 -4.51 17.08
CA VAL A 116 9.91 -4.28 17.99
C VAL A 116 11.13 -3.79 17.20
N GLY A 117 11.59 -2.58 17.52
CA GLY A 117 12.83 -2.03 16.96
C GLY A 117 12.67 -0.61 16.43
N GLU A 118 13.72 -0.11 15.78
CA GLU A 118 13.74 1.25 15.27
C GLU A 118 12.76 1.40 14.09
N ASN A 119 11.78 2.30 14.21
CA ASN A 119 10.70 2.50 13.23
C ASN A 119 9.79 1.26 13.04
N GLY A 120 9.74 0.36 14.03
CA GLY A 120 8.88 -0.81 14.02
C GLY A 120 7.39 -0.43 14.04
N MET A 121 6.63 -1.10 13.20
CA MET A 121 5.21 -0.84 12.94
C MET A 121 4.66 -1.98 12.07
N LEU A 122 3.40 -2.34 12.34
CA LEU A 122 2.65 -3.30 11.53
C LEU A 122 1.33 -2.69 11.08
N VAL A 123 1.12 -2.58 9.78
CA VAL A 123 -0.15 -2.14 9.20
C VAL A 123 -1.07 -3.34 9.02
N ASP A 124 -2.34 -3.17 9.35
CA ASP A 124 -3.39 -4.16 9.23
C ASP A 124 -4.50 -3.59 8.36
N MET A 125 -4.68 -4.17 7.17
CA MET A 125 -5.66 -3.75 6.17
C MET A 125 -6.52 -4.94 5.77
N ARG A 126 -7.79 -4.75 5.43
CA ARG A 126 -8.59 -5.83 4.83
C ARG A 126 -7.97 -6.32 3.51
N PHE A 127 -8.08 -7.61 3.23
CA PHE A 127 -7.65 -8.17 1.95
C PHE A 127 -8.57 -7.71 0.82
N MET A 128 -7.98 -7.27 -0.30
CA MET A 128 -8.70 -6.82 -1.50
C MET A 128 -8.74 -7.95 -2.54
N PRO A 129 -9.88 -8.66 -2.73
CA PRO A 129 -9.92 -9.87 -3.57
C PRO A 129 -9.64 -9.61 -5.05
N ARG A 130 -9.85 -8.37 -5.52
CA ARG A 130 -9.56 -7.97 -6.91
C ARG A 130 -8.08 -7.66 -7.14
N ILE A 131 -7.19 -7.83 -6.16
CA ILE A 131 -5.73 -7.76 -6.41
C ILE A 131 -5.28 -8.72 -7.52
N LYS A 132 -6.01 -9.83 -7.73
CA LYS A 132 -5.84 -10.75 -8.86
C LYS A 132 -6.00 -10.09 -10.24
N GLU A 133 -6.74 -8.99 -10.32
CA GLU A 133 -6.90 -8.19 -11.54
C GLU A 133 -5.69 -7.29 -11.78
N GLY A 134 -4.91 -7.02 -10.74
CA GLY A 134 -3.63 -6.33 -10.78
C GLY A 134 -3.56 -5.11 -9.88
N GLU A 135 -2.34 -4.74 -9.52
CA GLU A 135 -2.03 -3.48 -8.85
C GLU A 135 -1.81 -2.39 -9.92
N ILE A 136 -2.44 -1.23 -9.73
CA ILE A 136 -2.39 -0.10 -10.65
C ILE A 136 -1.53 1.00 -10.01
N ARG A 137 -0.31 1.15 -10.50
CA ARG A 137 0.66 2.14 -9.99
C ARG A 137 0.60 3.41 -10.81
N ILE A 138 0.28 4.54 -10.20
CA ILE A 138 0.44 5.86 -10.81
C ILE A 138 1.84 6.36 -10.48
N LEU A 139 2.66 6.62 -11.50
CA LEU A 139 3.96 7.25 -11.35
C LEU A 139 3.81 8.77 -11.46
N MET A 140 4.27 9.47 -10.42
CA MET A 140 4.09 10.90 -10.24
C MET A 140 5.43 11.64 -10.31
N VAL A 141 5.42 12.82 -10.93
CA VAL A 141 6.49 13.83 -10.82
C VAL A 141 5.88 15.09 -10.24
N GLY A 142 6.19 15.39 -8.97
CA GLY A 142 5.41 16.39 -8.23
C GLY A 142 3.95 15.97 -8.12
N ASP A 143 3.04 16.85 -8.51
CA ASP A 143 1.59 16.62 -8.59
C ASP A 143 1.13 16.10 -9.97
N THR A 144 2.05 15.89 -10.90
CA THR A 144 1.73 15.50 -12.27
C THR A 144 1.84 13.98 -12.45
N PRO A 145 0.76 13.27 -12.87
CA PRO A 145 0.83 11.87 -13.23
C PRO A 145 1.53 11.72 -14.59
N ILE A 146 2.49 10.81 -14.67
CA ILE A 146 3.30 10.61 -15.88
C ILE A 146 2.94 9.28 -16.56
N PHE A 147 2.83 8.20 -15.79
CA PHE A 147 2.49 6.87 -16.31
C PHE A 147 1.59 6.12 -15.34
N VAL A 148 0.83 5.18 -15.88
CA VAL A 148 0.16 4.14 -15.12
C VAL A 148 0.79 2.81 -15.45
N VAL A 149 1.27 2.10 -14.43
CA VAL A 149 1.83 0.76 -14.56
C VAL A 149 0.84 -0.23 -13.98
N HIS A 150 0.23 -1.06 -14.81
CA HIS A 150 -0.66 -2.12 -14.36
C HIS A 150 0.13 -3.41 -14.21
N LYS A 151 0.22 -3.89 -12.98
CA LYS A 151 1.01 -5.05 -12.57
C LYS A 151 0.08 -6.20 -12.25
N LYS A 152 -0.11 -7.11 -13.20
CA LYS A 152 -0.99 -8.26 -13.02
C LYS A 152 -0.20 -9.44 -12.45
N PRO A 153 -0.56 -9.98 -11.26
CA PRO A 153 0.04 -11.19 -10.71
C PRO A 153 0.00 -12.36 -11.69
N ALA A 154 0.91 -13.33 -11.49
CA ALA A 154 0.83 -14.60 -12.20
C ALA A 154 -0.48 -15.34 -11.89
N GLU A 155 -0.96 -16.18 -12.82
CA GLU A 155 -2.15 -16.99 -12.58
C GLU A 155 -1.90 -18.03 -11.48
N GLY A 156 -2.71 -18.00 -10.42
CA GLY A 156 -2.66 -18.95 -9.31
C GLY A 156 -3.73 -18.64 -8.26
N ALA A 157 -4.25 -19.67 -7.58
CA ALA A 157 -5.35 -19.51 -6.62
C ALA A 157 -4.98 -18.63 -5.41
N ASP A 158 -3.71 -18.66 -5.01
CA ASP A 158 -3.16 -17.90 -3.88
C ASP A 158 -2.19 -16.78 -4.30
N ALA A 159 -2.01 -16.56 -5.62
CA ALA A 159 -1.09 -15.56 -6.12
C ALA A 159 -1.68 -14.15 -5.97
N PHE A 160 -1.16 -13.38 -5.02
CA PHE A 160 -1.52 -11.97 -4.84
C PHE A 160 -0.32 -11.02 -4.96
N SER A 161 0.90 -11.57 -5.06
CA SER A 161 2.12 -10.79 -5.28
C SER A 161 2.20 -10.25 -6.71
N ALA A 162 2.26 -8.92 -6.86
CA ALA A 162 2.38 -8.22 -8.13
C ALA A 162 3.84 -7.89 -8.52
N THR A 163 4.82 -8.58 -7.94
CA THR A 163 6.25 -8.33 -8.24
C THR A 163 6.69 -9.03 -9.53
N LEU A 164 7.69 -8.48 -10.23
CA LEU A 164 8.27 -9.16 -11.40
C LEU A 164 8.89 -10.52 -11.02
N PHE A 165 9.46 -10.63 -9.81
CA PHE A 165 10.05 -11.87 -9.30
C PHE A 165 9.01 -12.97 -9.07
N SER A 166 7.76 -12.60 -8.75
CA SER A 166 6.63 -13.53 -8.65
C SER A 166 5.97 -13.84 -10.02
N GLY A 167 6.56 -13.36 -11.14
CA GLY A 167 6.08 -13.64 -12.49
C GLY A 167 4.97 -12.70 -12.98
N ALA A 168 4.77 -11.55 -12.34
CA ALA A 168 3.78 -10.58 -12.75
C ALA A 168 4.07 -9.98 -14.15
N LYS A 169 2.99 -9.66 -14.90
CA LYS A 169 3.06 -9.00 -16.20
C LYS A 169 2.76 -7.52 -16.05
N TYR A 170 3.64 -6.67 -16.59
CA TYR A 170 3.52 -5.22 -16.47
C TYR A 170 3.11 -4.63 -17.81
N THR A 171 2.08 -3.80 -17.80
CA THR A 171 1.75 -2.89 -18.91
C THR A 171 2.01 -1.46 -18.50
N TYR A 172 2.37 -0.64 -19.48
CA TYR A 172 2.68 0.77 -19.28
C TYR A 172 1.67 1.57 -20.11
N ASP A 173 0.75 2.22 -19.42
CA ASP A 173 -0.33 2.99 -19.98
C ASP A 173 -0.12 4.49 -19.70
N LYS A 174 -0.78 5.31 -20.51
CA LYS A 174 -0.85 6.74 -20.25
C LYS A 174 -1.94 7.05 -19.22
N PRO A 175 -1.80 8.14 -18.43
CA PRO A 175 -2.83 8.54 -17.46
C PRO A 175 -4.24 8.67 -18.05
N GLU A 176 -4.38 9.08 -19.32
CA GLU A 176 -5.69 9.26 -19.95
C GLU A 176 -6.45 7.94 -20.18
N GLN A 177 -5.74 6.80 -20.20
CA GLN A 177 -6.37 5.47 -20.28
C GLN A 177 -6.99 5.04 -18.94
N TRP A 178 -6.64 5.74 -17.85
CA TRP A 178 -7.07 5.48 -16.48
C TRP A 178 -7.65 6.75 -15.84
N SER A 179 -8.33 7.58 -16.64
CA SER A 179 -8.75 8.93 -16.23
C SER A 179 -9.61 8.93 -14.96
N GLU A 180 -10.49 7.95 -14.78
CA GLU A 180 -11.32 7.84 -13.57
C GLU A 180 -10.48 7.73 -12.29
N LEU A 181 -9.50 6.81 -12.28
CA LEU A 181 -8.58 6.65 -11.16
C LEU A 181 -7.72 7.90 -10.96
N VAL A 182 -7.15 8.42 -12.06
CA VAL A 182 -6.23 9.57 -12.02
C VAL A 182 -6.94 10.82 -11.51
N ASP A 183 -8.11 11.14 -12.05
CA ASP A 183 -8.90 12.31 -11.67
C ASP A 183 -9.38 12.20 -10.22
N MET A 184 -9.82 11.00 -9.81
CA MET A 184 -10.21 10.73 -8.42
C MET A 184 -9.04 10.96 -7.46
N PHE A 185 -7.85 10.44 -7.78
CA PHE A 185 -6.68 10.62 -6.91
C PHE A 185 -6.20 12.06 -6.87
N LEU A 186 -6.12 12.74 -8.03
CA LEU A 186 -5.72 14.15 -8.09
C LEU A 186 -6.69 15.06 -7.33
N GLY A 187 -7.99 14.77 -7.36
CA GLY A 187 -8.99 15.47 -6.58
C GLY A 187 -8.78 15.37 -5.07
N LYS A 188 -8.26 14.23 -4.59
CA LYS A 188 -7.97 13.97 -3.16
C LYS A 188 -6.53 14.28 -2.74
N LEU A 189 -5.62 14.48 -3.70
CA LEU A 189 -4.19 14.67 -3.45
C LEU A 189 -3.89 15.82 -2.46
N PRO A 190 -4.54 17.01 -2.53
CA PRO A 190 -4.29 18.08 -1.56
C PRO A 190 -4.61 17.67 -0.11
N GLU A 191 -5.70 16.92 0.08
CA GLU A 191 -6.09 16.42 1.40
C GLU A 191 -5.10 15.36 1.90
N VAL A 192 -4.68 14.43 1.03
CA VAL A 192 -3.66 13.43 1.35
C VAL A 192 -2.36 14.09 1.78
N LEU A 193 -1.83 15.04 1.01
CA LEU A 193 -0.60 15.76 1.36
C LEU A 193 -0.76 16.55 2.67
N GLY A 194 -1.92 17.18 2.89
CA GLY A 194 -2.24 17.89 4.13
C GLY A 194 -2.20 16.99 5.37
N LYS A 195 -2.74 15.77 5.27
CA LYS A 195 -2.73 14.77 6.34
C LYS A 195 -1.35 14.13 6.55
N LEU A 196 -0.56 14.02 5.49
CA LEU A 196 0.79 13.42 5.51
C LEU A 196 1.89 14.48 5.67
N GLY A 197 1.69 15.39 6.63
CA GLY A 197 2.70 16.37 7.06
C GLY A 197 2.64 17.74 6.37
N GLY A 198 1.75 17.93 5.39
CA GLY A 198 1.52 19.22 4.74
C GLY A 198 2.66 19.69 3.83
N HIS A 199 3.51 18.76 3.39
CA HIS A 199 4.64 19.03 2.52
C HIS A 199 4.22 19.08 1.04
N ALA A 200 5.03 19.70 0.19
CA ALA A 200 4.82 19.57 -1.25
C ALA A 200 5.02 18.12 -1.72
N ALA A 201 4.38 17.76 -2.82
CA ALA A 201 4.53 16.44 -3.43
C ALA A 201 6.02 16.15 -3.75
N PRO A 202 6.51 14.91 -3.50
CA PRO A 202 7.88 14.52 -3.83
C PRO A 202 8.19 14.70 -5.32
N LEU A 203 9.48 14.85 -5.65
CA LEU A 203 9.90 14.98 -7.04
C LEU A 203 9.55 13.75 -7.89
N ILE A 204 9.74 12.54 -7.36
CA ILE A 204 9.38 11.28 -8.01
C ILE A 204 8.80 10.37 -6.93
N TRP A 205 7.58 9.91 -7.14
CA TRP A 205 6.89 9.02 -6.20
C TRP A 205 5.79 8.24 -6.93
N THR A 206 5.21 7.26 -6.25
CA THR A 206 4.11 6.46 -6.79
C THR A 206 2.99 6.29 -5.78
N ALA A 207 1.79 6.13 -6.30
CA ALA A 207 0.61 5.71 -5.55
C ALA A 207 0.08 4.42 -6.19
N ASP A 208 -0.03 3.36 -5.39
CA ASP A 208 -0.35 2.02 -5.88
C ASP A 208 -1.75 1.63 -5.43
N PHE A 209 -2.61 1.32 -6.39
CA PHE A 209 -4.03 1.08 -6.19
C PHE A 209 -4.42 -0.37 -6.49
N MET A 210 -5.52 -0.79 -5.89
CA MET A 210 -6.23 -2.03 -6.19
C MET A 210 -7.66 -1.68 -6.57
N LEU A 211 -8.27 -2.49 -7.42
CA LEU A 211 -9.71 -2.40 -7.66
C LEU A 211 -10.48 -2.95 -6.45
N ASP A 212 -11.68 -2.42 -6.23
CA ASP A 212 -12.70 -2.99 -5.35
C ASP A 212 -14.10 -2.65 -5.91
N TRP A 213 -15.16 -2.90 -5.14
CA TRP A 213 -16.52 -2.46 -5.44
C TRP A 213 -17.05 -1.47 -4.41
N ASP A 214 -17.76 -0.44 -4.87
CA ASP A 214 -18.55 0.42 -3.99
C ASP A 214 -19.82 -0.30 -3.49
N GLU A 215 -20.60 0.37 -2.63
CA GLU A 215 -21.85 -0.18 -2.08
C GLU A 215 -22.91 -0.53 -3.16
N ASN A 216 -22.79 0.05 -4.35
CA ASN A 216 -23.67 -0.19 -5.50
C ASN A 216 -23.13 -1.25 -6.47
N GLY A 217 -21.94 -1.79 -6.21
CA GLY A 217 -21.26 -2.75 -7.08
C GLY A 217 -20.51 -2.13 -8.27
N ASN A 218 -20.32 -0.81 -8.30
CA ASN A 218 -19.47 -0.15 -9.31
C ASN A 218 -17.99 -0.30 -8.95
N ASP A 219 -17.13 -0.24 -9.96
CA ASP A 219 -15.68 -0.24 -9.75
C ASP A 219 -15.27 0.97 -8.90
N THR A 220 -14.42 0.70 -7.91
CA THR A 220 -13.74 1.75 -7.13
C THR A 220 -12.28 1.37 -6.94
N TYR A 221 -11.49 2.32 -6.45
CA TYR A 221 -10.04 2.17 -6.30
C TYR A 221 -9.63 2.38 -4.85
N VAL A 222 -8.86 1.43 -4.34
CA VAL A 222 -8.33 1.42 -2.98
C VAL A 222 -6.83 1.62 -3.03
N LEU A 223 -6.34 2.65 -2.35
CA LEU A 223 -4.91 2.94 -2.22
C LEU A 223 -4.27 1.91 -1.27
N GLY A 224 -3.27 1.18 -1.78
CA GLY A 224 -2.57 0.11 -1.07
C GLY A 224 -1.19 0.49 -0.57
N GLU A 225 -0.52 1.45 -1.22
CA GLU A 225 0.83 1.91 -0.87
C GLU A 225 1.15 3.26 -1.52
N ILE A 226 1.99 4.07 -0.84
CA ILE A 226 2.68 5.23 -1.42
C ILE A 226 4.18 4.95 -1.34
N ASN A 227 4.90 5.11 -2.44
CA ASN A 227 6.34 4.93 -2.50
C ASN A 227 7.01 6.22 -2.95
N ASN A 228 7.86 6.82 -2.12
CA ASN A 228 8.56 8.06 -2.47
C ASN A 228 10.10 7.95 -2.41
N SER A 229 10.63 6.83 -1.94
CA SER A 229 12.07 6.54 -1.90
C SER A 229 12.45 5.44 -2.88
N CYS A 230 13.59 5.59 -3.56
CA CYS A 230 14.14 4.57 -4.47
C CYS A 230 13.16 4.11 -5.56
N VAL A 231 12.34 5.03 -6.07
CA VAL A 231 11.36 4.74 -7.13
C VAL A 231 12.09 4.41 -8.43
N GLY A 232 11.86 3.21 -8.95
CA GLY A 232 12.39 2.79 -10.25
C GLY A 232 11.59 3.43 -11.40
N PHE A 233 12.27 4.19 -12.27
CA PHE A 233 11.66 4.85 -13.43
C PHE A 233 12.42 4.65 -14.75
N THR A 234 13.45 3.79 -14.77
CA THR A 234 14.36 3.63 -15.91
C THR A 234 13.68 3.14 -17.19
N SER A 235 12.60 2.34 -17.09
CA SER A 235 11.78 1.91 -18.23
C SER A 235 11.00 3.04 -18.92
N HIS A 236 11.06 4.26 -18.39
CA HIS A 236 10.29 5.41 -18.84
C HIS A 236 11.15 6.53 -19.44
N LEU A 237 12.47 6.35 -19.50
CA LEU A 237 13.39 7.34 -20.10
C LEU A 237 13.08 7.55 -21.60
N ASP A 238 12.72 6.48 -22.31
CA ASP A 238 12.31 6.60 -23.72
C ASP A 238 10.93 7.24 -23.90
N GLN A 239 10.23 7.51 -22.79
CA GLN A 239 8.88 8.05 -22.76
C GLN A 239 8.82 9.49 -22.20
N GLY A 240 9.96 10.14 -21.98
CA GLY A 240 10.04 11.58 -21.68
C GLY A 240 9.97 11.97 -20.21
N ILE A 241 10.06 11.01 -19.28
CA ILE A 241 10.05 11.31 -17.84
C ILE A 241 11.20 12.25 -17.43
N GLN A 242 12.36 12.12 -18.07
CA GLN A 242 13.55 12.94 -17.81
C GLN A 242 13.28 14.42 -18.03
N ASP A 243 12.48 14.75 -19.04
CA ASP A 243 12.13 16.14 -19.37
C ASP A 243 11.18 16.69 -18.31
N LYS A 244 10.19 15.89 -17.89
CA LYS A 244 9.25 16.25 -16.81
C LYS A 244 9.95 16.45 -15.48
N VAL A 245 10.90 15.57 -15.15
CA VAL A 245 11.72 15.71 -13.95
C VAL A 245 12.58 16.97 -14.02
N ALA A 246 13.22 17.24 -15.17
CA ALA A 246 14.03 18.44 -15.36
C ALA A 246 13.19 19.73 -15.26
N GLU A 247 12.04 19.77 -15.93
CA GLU A 247 11.06 20.86 -15.84
C GLU A 247 10.67 21.13 -14.39
N ARG A 248 10.29 20.07 -13.66
CA ARG A 248 9.89 20.19 -12.25
C ARG A 248 11.01 20.68 -11.35
N ILE A 249 12.24 20.21 -11.57
CA ILE A 249 13.42 20.69 -10.84
C ILE A 249 13.61 22.19 -11.08
N ILE A 250 13.52 22.64 -12.34
CA ILE A 250 13.68 24.05 -12.71
C ILE A 250 12.60 24.90 -12.02
N GLU A 251 11.34 24.48 -12.03
CA GLU A 251 10.25 25.16 -11.34
C GLU A 251 10.52 25.33 -9.84
N VAL A 252 10.89 24.24 -9.16
CA VAL A 252 11.15 24.25 -7.72
C VAL A 252 12.33 25.17 -7.38
N VAL A 253 13.38 25.18 -8.20
CA VAL A 253 14.51 26.08 -8.01
C VAL A 253 14.08 27.54 -8.19
N LYS A 254 13.34 27.85 -9.26
CA LYS A 254 12.85 29.21 -9.53
C LYS A 254 11.99 29.75 -8.39
N MET A 255 11.05 28.95 -7.89
CA MET A 255 10.21 29.30 -6.74
C MET A 255 11.05 29.63 -5.49
N LYS A 256 12.15 28.90 -5.25
CA LYS A 256 13.03 29.15 -4.10
C LYS A 256 13.96 30.35 -4.29
N THR A 257 14.38 30.63 -5.52
CA THR A 257 15.31 31.74 -5.81
C THR A 257 14.60 33.06 -6.13
N GLY A 258 13.27 33.07 -6.26
CA GLY A 258 12.48 34.27 -6.56
C GLY A 258 12.65 34.79 -7.99
N ASN A 259 13.01 33.91 -8.95
CA ASN A 259 13.20 34.23 -10.37
C ASN A 259 12.05 33.69 -11.23
#